data_AF-A0A316M8R3-F1
#
_entry.id   AF-A0A316M8R3-F1
#
_cell.length_a   1.000
_cell.length_b   1.000
_cell.length_c   1.000
_cell.angle_alpha   90.00
_cell.angle_beta   90.00
_cell.angle_gamma   90.00
#
_symmetry.space_group_name_H-M   'P 1'
#
loop_
_entity.id
_entity.type
_entity.pdbx_description
1 polymer ?
#
loop_
_entity_poly.entity_id
_entity_poly.type
_entity_poly.pdbx_seq_one_letter_code
_entity_poly.pdbx_strand_id
1 'polypeptide(L)'
;MNFIEENYRNYILCEHLSGMPFDGIEDYKKFYEVGNSVLAARIMPDDKIEYVTWEYGCNRKGVMWGHYFGENFAAAKQDFAVRAGLIDSQKLFSDKQLSALHGACLFRLMNDMELPYEDEKELQTTVSRLEFLCPQLAEQPEPEAADENEFTEEV
;
A
#
# COMPACT_ATOMS: atom_id res chain seq x y z
N MET A 1 -8.30 17.67 1.76
CA MET A 1 -9.44 17.85 0.85
C MET A 1 -9.88 16.53 0.20
N ASN A 2 -8.96 15.63 -0.19
CA ASN A 2 -9.27 14.44 -1.01
C ASN A 2 -10.14 13.33 -0.37
N PHE A 3 -10.13 13.17 0.96
CA PHE A 3 -10.86 12.07 1.63
C PHE A 3 -12.39 12.21 1.54
N ILE A 4 -12.90 13.44 1.67
CA ILE A 4 -14.33 13.73 1.60
C ILE A 4 -14.86 13.52 0.17
N GLU A 5 -14.07 13.90 -0.84
CA GLU A 5 -14.42 13.70 -2.25
C GLU A 5 -14.44 12.22 -2.64
N GLU A 6 -13.49 11.41 -2.16
CA GLU A 6 -13.44 9.98 -2.51
C GLU A 6 -14.63 9.21 -1.91
N ASN A 7 -15.00 9.48 -0.66
CA ASN A 7 -16.17 8.86 -0.06
C ASN A 7 -17.48 9.28 -0.76
N TYR A 8 -17.65 10.56 -1.06
CA TYR A 8 -18.84 11.04 -1.76
C TYR A 8 -18.95 10.47 -3.18
N ARG A 9 -17.83 10.41 -3.91
CA ARG A 9 -17.77 9.78 -5.23
C ARG A 9 -18.12 8.30 -5.16
N ASN A 10 -17.58 7.58 -4.19
CA ASN A 10 -17.86 6.16 -4.02
C ASN A 10 -19.32 5.91 -3.64
N TYR A 11 -19.93 6.80 -2.85
CA TYR A 11 -21.35 6.73 -2.53
C TYR A 11 -22.19 6.80 -3.82
N ILE A 12 -21.94 7.81 -4.66
CA ILE A 12 -22.61 7.96 -5.95
C ILE A 12 -22.38 6.73 -6.84
N LEU A 13 -21.15 6.19 -6.86
CA LEU A 13 -20.85 4.98 -7.62
C LEU A 13 -21.68 3.78 -7.14
N CYS A 14 -21.81 3.57 -5.83
CA CYS A 14 -22.67 2.51 -5.27
C CYS A 14 -24.12 2.61 -5.78
N GLU A 15 -24.69 3.81 -5.83
CA GLU A 15 -26.07 3.98 -6.28
C GLU A 15 -26.30 3.57 -7.75
N HIS A 16 -25.28 3.72 -8.59
CA HIS A 16 -25.39 3.53 -10.04
C HIS A 16 -24.81 2.20 -10.54
N LEU A 17 -23.93 1.56 -9.75
CA LEU A 17 -23.33 0.29 -10.12
C LEU A 17 -24.33 -0.86 -10.00
N SER A 18 -24.11 -1.90 -10.81
CA SER A 18 -24.90 -3.12 -10.73
C SER A 18 -24.55 -3.91 -9.46
N GLY A 19 -25.58 -4.52 -8.87
CA GLY A 19 -25.40 -5.45 -7.76
C GLY A 19 -24.67 -6.73 -8.18
N MET A 20 -24.18 -7.48 -7.20
CA MET A 20 -23.63 -8.81 -7.44
C MET A 20 -24.73 -9.77 -7.89
N PRO A 21 -24.41 -10.72 -8.79
CA PRO A 21 -25.41 -11.60 -9.41
C PRO A 21 -25.74 -12.85 -8.57
N PHE A 22 -25.54 -12.81 -7.24
CA PHE A 22 -25.67 -13.99 -6.38
C PHE A 22 -26.61 -13.73 -5.20
N ASP A 23 -27.43 -14.73 -4.91
CA ASP A 23 -28.40 -14.70 -3.81
C ASP A 23 -27.72 -14.42 -2.46
N GLY A 24 -28.24 -13.43 -1.72
CA GLY A 24 -27.78 -13.04 -0.39
C GLY A 24 -26.69 -11.97 -0.36
N ILE A 25 -26.21 -11.50 -1.52
CA ILE A 25 -25.23 -10.40 -1.64
C ILE A 25 -25.56 -9.44 -2.79
N GLU A 26 -26.80 -9.42 -3.28
CA GLU A 26 -27.26 -8.57 -4.39
C GLU A 26 -27.20 -7.07 -4.05
N ASP A 27 -27.21 -6.75 -2.76
CA ASP A 27 -27.05 -5.41 -2.20
C ASP A 27 -25.62 -4.86 -2.40
N TYR A 28 -24.62 -5.73 -2.51
CA TYR A 28 -23.26 -5.33 -2.81
C TYR A 28 -23.10 -4.97 -4.29
N LYS A 29 -22.54 -3.79 -4.52
CA LYS A 29 -22.30 -3.16 -5.81
C LYS A 29 -20.89 -3.43 -6.27
N LYS A 30 -20.73 -3.91 -7.51
CA LYS A 30 -19.42 -4.30 -8.02
C LYS A 30 -18.63 -3.09 -8.52
N PHE A 31 -17.52 -2.76 -7.84
CA PHE A 31 -16.63 -1.66 -8.22
C PHE A 31 -15.58 -2.12 -9.23
N TYR A 32 -14.84 -3.18 -8.88
CA TYR A 32 -13.74 -3.69 -9.72
C TYR A 32 -13.73 -5.20 -9.71
N GLU A 33 -13.31 -5.79 -10.83
CA GLU A 33 -13.14 -7.22 -11.00
C GLU A 33 -11.91 -7.48 -11.85
N VAL A 34 -10.98 -8.28 -11.33
CA VAL A 34 -9.76 -8.70 -12.05
C VAL A 34 -9.48 -10.16 -11.69
N GLY A 35 -9.34 -11.00 -12.71
CA GLY A 35 -9.14 -12.43 -12.51
C GLY A 35 -10.26 -12.99 -11.64
N ASN A 36 -9.91 -13.70 -10.57
CA ASN A 36 -10.87 -14.24 -9.62
C ASN A 36 -11.20 -13.30 -8.46
N SER A 37 -10.61 -12.11 -8.38
CA SER A 37 -10.87 -11.17 -7.28
C SER A 37 -11.91 -10.12 -7.68
N VAL A 38 -12.74 -9.73 -6.73
CA VAL A 38 -13.73 -8.66 -6.89
C VAL A 38 -13.72 -7.73 -5.67
N LEU A 39 -13.75 -6.43 -5.93
CA LEU A 39 -14.01 -5.39 -4.92
C LEU A 39 -15.45 -4.91 -5.11
N ALA A 40 -16.26 -5.08 -4.07
CA ALA A 40 -17.63 -4.64 -4.03
C ALA A 40 -17.87 -3.76 -2.80
N ALA A 41 -19.00 -3.05 -2.80
CA ALA A 41 -19.37 -2.18 -1.69
C ALA A 41 -20.89 -2.09 -1.54
N ARG A 42 -21.38 -1.82 -0.34
CA ARG A 42 -22.80 -1.52 -0.11
C ARG A 42 -22.95 -0.30 0.78
N ILE A 43 -24.09 0.37 0.63
CA ILE A 43 -24.50 1.44 1.53
C ILE A 43 -25.25 0.80 2.69
N MET A 44 -24.74 1.01 3.91
CA MET A 44 -25.32 0.54 5.16
C MET A 44 -26.47 1.47 5.60
N PRO A 45 -27.37 1.02 6.50
CA PRO A 45 -28.51 1.82 6.95
C PRO A 45 -28.17 3.17 7.59
N ASP A 46 -26.93 3.38 8.01
CA ASP A 46 -26.42 4.62 8.61
C ASP A 46 -25.70 5.53 7.59
N ASP A 47 -25.98 5.34 6.29
CA ASP A 47 -25.37 6.05 5.15
C ASP A 47 -23.86 5.86 5.02
N LYS A 48 -23.30 4.87 5.71
CA LYS A 48 -21.89 4.50 5.58
C LYS A 48 -21.68 3.47 4.48
N ILE A 49 -20.53 3.55 3.82
CA ILE A 49 -20.15 2.54 2.82
C ILE A 49 -19.32 1.46 3.51
N GLU A 50 -19.74 0.21 3.38
CA GLU A 50 -18.96 -0.96 3.70
C GLU A 50 -18.37 -1.52 2.40
N TYR A 51 -17.06 -1.77 2.40
CA TYR A 51 -16.36 -2.38 1.26
C TYR A 51 -16.03 -3.84 1.58
N VAL A 52 -16.00 -4.67 0.55
CA VAL A 52 -15.61 -6.08 0.67
C VAL A 52 -14.79 -6.51 -0.53
N THR A 53 -13.76 -7.29 -0.27
CA THR A 53 -13.04 -8.02 -1.31
C THR A 53 -13.37 -9.49 -1.22
N TRP A 54 -13.67 -10.10 -2.35
CA TRP A 54 -13.98 -11.52 -2.46
C TRP A 54 -13.13 -12.18 -3.54
N GLU A 55 -13.04 -13.50 -3.46
CA GLU A 55 -12.64 -14.33 -4.58
C GLU A 55 -13.83 -15.13 -5.11
N TYR A 56 -13.98 -15.20 -6.42
CA TYR A 56 -14.91 -16.12 -7.05
C TYR A 56 -14.47 -17.56 -6.83
N GLY A 57 -15.43 -18.43 -6.53
CA GLY A 57 -15.21 -19.87 -6.58
C GLY A 57 -14.81 -20.32 -7.99
N CYS A 58 -14.14 -21.47 -8.09
CA CYS A 58 -13.66 -22.02 -9.37
C CYS A 58 -14.76 -22.16 -10.44
N ASN A 59 -16.02 -22.31 -10.03
CA ASN A 59 -17.18 -22.44 -10.89
C ASN A 59 -17.88 -21.10 -11.22
N ARG A 60 -17.42 -19.96 -10.69
CA ARG A 60 -18.03 -18.61 -10.86
C ARG A 60 -19.50 -18.51 -10.44
N LYS A 61 -19.98 -19.42 -9.57
CA LYS A 61 -21.36 -19.43 -9.07
C LYS A 61 -21.52 -18.80 -7.69
N GLY A 62 -20.47 -18.22 -7.16
CA GLY A 62 -20.48 -17.55 -5.88
C GLY A 62 -19.10 -16.99 -5.56
N VAL A 63 -19.04 -16.35 -4.39
CA VAL A 63 -17.84 -15.74 -3.82
C VAL A 63 -17.46 -16.40 -2.51
N MET A 64 -16.18 -16.31 -2.16
CA MET A 64 -15.61 -16.86 -0.94
C MET A 64 -14.49 -15.97 -0.40
N TRP A 65 -14.10 -16.24 0.85
CA TRP A 65 -12.98 -15.58 1.54
C TRP A 65 -13.10 -14.06 1.59
N GLY A 66 -14.24 -13.56 2.06
CA GLY A 66 -14.52 -12.13 2.14
C GLY A 66 -13.68 -11.40 3.18
N HIS A 67 -12.97 -10.35 2.79
CA HIS A 67 -12.39 -9.38 3.72
C HIS A 67 -13.26 -8.13 3.72
N TYR A 68 -13.77 -7.75 4.89
CA TYR A 68 -14.70 -6.64 5.07
C TYR A 68 -13.99 -5.45 5.67
N PHE A 69 -14.26 -4.29 5.11
CA PHE A 69 -13.72 -3.00 5.50
C PHE A 69 -14.91 -2.07 5.75
N GLY A 70 -14.89 -1.30 6.84
CA GLY A 70 -15.87 -0.23 7.03
C GLY A 70 -15.65 0.89 6.00
N GLU A 71 -15.67 2.16 6.43
CA GLU A 71 -15.47 3.31 5.52
C GLU A 71 -14.03 3.48 4.99
N ASN A 72 -13.22 2.40 4.96
CA ASN A 72 -11.82 2.42 4.57
C ASN A 72 -11.61 1.85 3.16
N PHE A 73 -11.96 2.66 2.16
CA PHE A 73 -11.79 2.30 0.75
C PHE A 73 -10.31 2.07 0.37
N ALA A 74 -9.38 2.80 1.01
CA ALA A 74 -7.95 2.65 0.74
C ALA A 74 -7.45 1.25 1.11
N ALA A 75 -7.84 0.73 2.28
CA ALA A 75 -7.52 -0.62 2.70
C ALA A 75 -8.15 -1.67 1.77
N ALA A 76 -9.42 -1.48 1.38
CA ALA A 76 -10.10 -2.37 0.45
C ALA A 76 -9.43 -2.41 -0.94
N LYS A 77 -9.00 -1.26 -1.47
CA LYS A 77 -8.22 -1.18 -2.72
C LYS A 77 -6.88 -1.92 -2.63
N GLN A 78 -6.16 -1.74 -1.52
CA GLN A 78 -4.88 -2.40 -1.30
C GLN A 78 -5.04 -3.92 -1.24
N ASP A 79 -6.00 -4.40 -0.44
CA ASP A 79 -6.30 -5.82 -0.33
C ASP A 79 -6.72 -6.41 -1.70
N PHE A 80 -7.63 -5.73 -2.41
CA PHE A 80 -8.05 -6.13 -3.75
C PHE A 80 -6.86 -6.25 -4.71
N ALA A 81 -5.97 -5.26 -4.71
CA ALA A 81 -4.83 -5.24 -5.62
C ALA A 81 -3.83 -6.38 -5.33
N VAL A 82 -3.61 -6.72 -4.05
CA VAL A 82 -2.80 -7.89 -3.66
C VAL A 82 -3.46 -9.19 -4.12
N ARG A 83 -4.75 -9.37 -3.83
CA ARG A 83 -5.49 -10.61 -4.15
C ARG A 83 -5.66 -10.83 -5.65
N ALA A 84 -5.84 -9.74 -6.40
CA ALA A 84 -5.91 -9.76 -7.85
C ALA A 84 -4.53 -9.98 -8.52
N GLY A 85 -3.44 -10.02 -7.74
CA GLY A 85 -2.08 -10.12 -8.26
C GLY A 85 -1.61 -8.87 -9.02
N LEU A 86 -2.26 -7.73 -8.79
CA LEU A 86 -1.89 -6.43 -9.40
C LEU A 86 -0.69 -5.80 -8.71
N ILE A 87 -0.49 -6.11 -7.42
CA ILE A 87 0.67 -5.72 -6.64
C ILE A 87 1.28 -7.01 -6.09
N ASP A 88 2.61 -7.12 -6.19
CA ASP A 88 3.33 -8.20 -5.51
C ASP A 88 3.05 -8.09 -4.01
N SER A 89 2.53 -9.17 -3.42
CA SER A 89 2.20 -9.25 -1.98
C SER A 89 3.42 -8.98 -1.10
N GLN A 90 4.63 -9.05 -1.66
CA GLN A 90 5.88 -8.68 -1.00
C GLN A 90 6.13 -7.17 -0.88
N LYS A 91 5.28 -6.29 -1.45
CA LYS A 91 5.33 -4.84 -1.19
C LYS A 91 4.72 -4.55 0.19
N LEU A 92 5.39 -5.06 1.23
CA LEU A 92 5.02 -5.05 2.65
C LEU A 92 5.05 -3.65 3.29
N PHE A 93 5.65 -2.67 2.62
CA PHE A 93 5.96 -1.36 3.18
C PHE A 93 5.40 -0.25 2.28
N SER A 94 4.82 0.77 2.90
CA SER A 94 4.46 2.04 2.25
C SER A 94 5.70 2.77 1.74
N ASP A 95 5.55 3.69 0.79
CA ASP A 95 6.68 4.49 0.28
C ASP A 95 7.44 5.23 1.40
N LYS A 96 6.75 5.67 2.45
CA LYS A 96 7.37 6.28 3.63
C LYS A 96 8.21 5.28 4.43
N GLN A 97 7.73 4.05 4.58
CA GLN A 97 8.48 2.97 5.23
C GLN A 97 9.66 2.51 4.38
N LEU A 98 9.52 2.46 3.05
CA LEU A 98 10.61 2.17 2.12
C LEU A 98 11.70 3.25 2.17
N SER A 99 11.31 4.53 2.23
CA SER A 99 12.22 5.66 2.41
C SER A 99 12.99 5.59 3.73
N ALA A 100 12.30 5.28 4.84
CA ALA A 100 12.96 5.12 6.14
C ALA A 100 13.95 3.94 6.15
N LEU A 101 13.61 2.82 5.51
CA LEU A 101 14.49 1.66 5.39
C LEU A 101 15.72 1.98 4.51
N HIS A 102 15.50 2.66 3.38
CA HIS A 102 16.56 3.11 2.48
C HIS A 102 17.55 4.04 3.20
N GLY A 103 17.05 5.05 3.90
CA GLY A 103 17.90 5.95 4.70
C GLY A 103 18.69 5.23 5.80
N ALA A 104 18.09 4.25 6.48
CA ALA A 104 18.80 3.46 7.49
C ALA A 104 19.92 2.59 6.89
N CYS A 105 19.69 1.98 5.73
CA CYS A 105 20.72 1.21 5.02
C CYS A 105 21.87 2.11 4.54
N LEU A 106 21.57 3.27 3.94
CA LEU A 106 22.60 4.23 3.52
C LEU A 106 23.40 4.77 4.70
N PHE A 107 22.73 5.13 5.80
CA PHE A 107 23.40 5.61 7.00
C PHE A 107 24.40 4.58 7.53
N ARG A 108 24.01 3.30 7.60
CA ARG A 108 24.91 2.23 8.02
C ARG A 108 26.11 2.08 7.07
N LEU A 109 25.87 2.09 5.77
CA LEU A 109 26.94 2.02 4.75
C LEU A 109 27.95 3.16 4.85
N MET A 110 27.50 4.38 5.14
CA MET A 110 28.37 5.57 5.18
C MET A 110 29.11 5.76 6.52
N ASN A 111 28.53 5.31 7.64
CA ASN A 111 29.01 5.68 8.97
C ASN A 111 29.60 4.53 9.78
N ASP A 112 29.47 3.28 9.34
CA ASP A 112 30.02 2.12 10.05
C ASP A 112 31.39 1.70 9.51
N MET A 113 32.44 2.17 10.17
CA MET A 113 33.85 1.89 9.83
C MET A 113 34.24 0.42 10.04
N GLU A 114 33.45 -0.36 10.79
CA GLU A 114 33.72 -1.78 11.08
C GLU A 114 32.76 -2.72 10.32
N LEU A 115 32.05 -2.21 9.31
CA LEU A 115 31.08 -3.00 8.56
C LEU A 115 31.76 -4.17 7.84
N PRO A 116 31.36 -5.43 8.11
CA PRO A 116 31.90 -6.58 7.40
C PRO A 116 31.56 -6.51 5.91
N TYR A 117 32.49 -6.97 5.06
CA TYR A 117 32.33 -6.93 3.59
C TYR A 117 31.04 -7.62 3.09
N GLU A 118 30.66 -8.76 3.69
CA GLU A 118 29.43 -9.46 3.29
C GLU A 118 28.18 -8.65 3.66
N ASP A 119 28.17 -8.02 4.83
CA ASP A 119 27.06 -7.17 5.29
C ASP A 119 26.95 -5.89 4.44
N GLU A 120 28.09 -5.30 4.05
CA GLU A 120 28.15 -4.16 3.13
C GLU A 120 27.50 -4.50 1.78
N LYS A 121 27.85 -5.66 1.22
CA LYS A 121 27.30 -6.13 -0.06
C LYS A 121 25.80 -6.44 0.04
N GLU A 122 25.37 -7.02 1.15
CA GLU A 122 23.94 -7.28 1.39
C GLU A 122 23.15 -5.98 1.54
N LEU A 123 23.70 -4.99 2.24
CA LEU A 123 23.09 -3.65 2.37
C LEU A 123 23.02 -2.91 1.03
N GLN A 124 24.08 -2.94 0.21
CA GLN A 124 24.04 -2.36 -1.15
C GLN A 124 22.98 -3.03 -2.02
N THR A 125 22.89 -4.36 -1.97
CA THR A 125 21.83 -5.12 -2.68
C THR A 125 20.44 -4.71 -2.21
N THR A 126 20.28 -4.48 -0.89
CA THR A 126 19.02 -4.04 -0.28
C THR A 126 18.65 -2.64 -0.74
N VAL A 127 19.59 -1.70 -0.79
CA VAL A 127 19.40 -0.33 -1.31
C VAL A 127 18.91 -0.37 -2.77
N SER A 128 19.60 -1.12 -3.65
CA SER A 128 19.19 -1.23 -5.06
C SER A 128 17.79 -1.82 -5.23
N ARG A 129 17.40 -2.77 -4.37
CA ARG A 129 16.03 -3.32 -4.37
C ARG A 129 15.01 -2.29 -3.93
N LEU A 130 15.32 -1.46 -2.93
CA LEU A 130 14.42 -0.40 -2.46
C LEU A 130 14.22 0.68 -3.53
N GLU A 131 15.29 1.07 -4.21
CA GLU A 131 15.25 2.01 -5.35
C GLU A 131 14.47 1.45 -6.53
N PHE A 132 14.61 0.14 -6.82
CA PHE A 132 13.78 -0.52 -7.82
C PHE A 132 12.29 -0.49 -7.46
N LEU A 133 11.94 -0.70 -6.19
CA LEU A 133 10.55 -0.67 -5.70
C LEU A 133 9.97 0.75 -5.61
N CYS A 134 10.83 1.76 -5.47
CA CYS A 134 10.48 3.17 -5.31
C CYS A 134 11.54 4.07 -5.97
N PRO A 135 11.45 4.33 -7.29
CA PRO A 135 12.50 5.02 -8.07
C PRO A 135 12.85 6.43 -7.57
N GLN A 136 11.90 7.12 -6.95
CA GLN A 136 12.08 8.43 -6.32
C GLN A 136 13.10 8.44 -5.16
N LEU A 137 13.48 7.27 -4.62
CA LEU A 137 14.51 7.17 -3.58
C LEU A 137 15.93 7.39 -4.13
N ALA A 138 16.18 7.08 -5.40
CA ALA A 138 17.48 7.29 -6.04
C ALA A 138 17.79 8.77 -6.32
N GLU A 139 16.78 9.64 -6.20
CA GLU A 139 16.88 11.09 -6.45
C GLU A 139 17.13 11.91 -5.17
N GLN A 140 17.14 11.28 -3.97
CA GLN A 140 17.42 12.01 -2.73
C GLN A 140 18.93 12.19 -2.53
N PRO A 141 19.42 13.44 -2.36
CA PRO A 141 20.81 13.68 -2.03
C PRO A 141 21.12 13.15 -0.61
N GLU A 142 22.38 12.73 -0.41
CA GLU A 142 22.92 12.25 0.86
C GLU A 142 22.50 13.14 2.04
N PRO A 143 22.28 12.57 3.25
CA PRO A 143 22.04 13.38 4.43
C PRO A 143 23.24 14.32 4.64
N GLU A 144 22.99 15.63 4.62
CA GLU A 144 23.98 16.65 4.96
C GLU A 144 24.62 16.30 6.30
N ALA A 145 25.94 16.04 6.27
CA ALA A 145 26.73 15.89 7.47
C ALA A 145 26.53 17.14 8.34
N ALA A 146 26.10 16.96 9.58
CA ALA A 146 26.04 18.04 10.54
C ALA A 146 27.44 18.65 10.67
N ASP A 147 27.54 19.94 10.36
CA ASP A 147 28.77 20.73 10.38
C ASP A 147 29.30 20.80 11.82
N GLU A 148 30.29 19.96 12.14
CA GLU A 148 31.07 20.05 13.37
C GLU A 148 32.06 21.20 13.25
N ASN A 149 31.58 22.44 13.37
CA ASN A 149 32.44 23.61 13.55
C ASN A 149 31.80 24.60 14.53
N GLU A 150 31.86 24.27 15.82
CA GLU A 150 31.80 25.30 16.87
C GLU A 150 32.71 24.88 18.04
N PHE A 151 34.02 25.01 17.82
CA PHE A 151 35.01 25.14 18.89
C PHE A 151 35.87 26.37 18.59
N THR A 152 35.40 27.54 18.99
CA THR A 152 36.25 28.71 19.14
C THR A 152 36.52 28.96 20.62
N GLU A 153 37.77 28.66 20.98
CA GLU A 153 38.63 29.20 22.05
C GLU A 153 38.02 30.20 23.05
N GLU A 154 38.07 29.84 24.34
CA GLU A 154 38.38 30.80 25.40
C GLU A 154 39.69 30.36 26.08
N VAL A 155 40.72 31.19 25.99
CA VAL A 155 41.91 31.22 26.86
C VAL A 155 42.06 32.64 27.39
#